data_AF-A0A1J4MRY5-F1
#
_entry.id   AF-A0A1J4MRY5-F1
#
_cell.length_a   1.000
_cell.length_b   1.000
_cell.length_c   1.000
_cell.angle_alpha   90.00
_cell.angle_beta   90.00
_cell.angle_gamma   90.00
#
_symmetry.space_group_name_H-M   'P 1'
#
loop_
_entity.id
_entity.type
_entity.pdbx_description
1 polymer ?
#
loop_
_entity_poly.entity_id
_entity_poly.type
_entity_poly.pdbx_seq_one_letter_code
_entity_poly.pdbx_strand_id
1 'polypeptide(L)'
;MNVIKEDESITNGVVPKTAIAKSVMIGFDSMVSEIRDTLENQIRIIEKNIKVEIERLEHDRKCLDEERQRLYSEIESMKKTEYYRIQMLEKKAEADILQSRKAIQREKQEMQRQLMEEKDNFQRTQQEMANYWSMKEYDLDQEKAKIEQDKTKLVDIAISSQSSVQINVGGTIFEVSRKLLTEKMSKGSLLDRIYSGQTYNIEMKYDKNENIFFDRDPEIFKTILRFLRDSSGLPPLPSDPQASLDLMKEMSYYGLRFYENSLVYVFGGTNGEDILNTAELLVIRSHDDEDLCWSRTKSMNTSRMYSCAAIIEQSNCCVFGGYNSSNKVLGCMEIYDPLINSWRQGATLKTARRNMAGTNFYDGRIIAAGGFDGSKILKSVEIYDYRMRHWVQGPSLNIARSSASCVMLDDHRLVILGGTNGERLQSIEIFDVRRNKWDLLSSLELIDVRSGSIACNIHGKIGIWGGIDPFHNIMDSGELVNIGYSKDHSSTYIKPFEVPLMDAQIVEFKFKQYSALATGGQSCDSTLTASYFYNAQQDIWTQGPNMNSARSGHSIISLNI
;
A
#
# COMPACT_ATOMS: atom_id res chain seq x y z
N MET A 1 83.16 21.74 -62.00
CA MET A 1 84.51 22.32 -61.94
C MET A 1 85.32 21.68 -63.06
N ASN A 2 85.87 22.51 -63.95
CA ASN A 2 86.86 22.26 -65.01
C ASN A 2 86.42 21.36 -66.19
N VAL A 3 86.08 21.91 -67.37
CA VAL A 3 86.86 22.68 -68.37
C VAL A 3 87.50 21.76 -69.42
N ILE A 4 86.86 21.75 -70.61
CA ILE A 4 87.38 21.91 -71.98
C ILE A 4 88.61 21.07 -72.38
N LYS A 5 88.45 20.26 -73.45
CA LYS A 5 89.12 20.51 -74.74
C LYS A 5 88.51 19.72 -75.89
N GLU A 6 88.13 20.49 -76.90
CA GLU A 6 87.85 20.11 -78.28
C GLU A 6 89.08 19.45 -78.91
N ASP A 7 88.86 18.59 -79.91
CA ASP A 7 89.58 18.67 -81.17
C ASP A 7 88.74 18.02 -82.28
N GLU A 8 88.33 18.84 -83.24
CA GLU A 8 87.84 18.44 -84.55
C GLU A 8 89.02 18.02 -85.43
N SER A 9 88.92 16.90 -86.16
CA SER A 9 89.37 16.88 -87.56
C SER A 9 88.83 15.67 -88.33
N ILE A 10 88.18 16.01 -89.43
CA ILE A 10 87.59 15.24 -90.52
C ILE A 10 88.59 14.27 -91.17
N THR A 11 88.14 13.06 -91.53
CA THR A 11 88.40 12.51 -92.88
C THR A 11 87.33 11.50 -93.30
N ASN A 12 86.68 11.83 -94.41
CA ASN A 12 85.81 10.96 -95.20
C ASN A 12 86.51 9.66 -95.62
N GLY A 13 85.89 8.53 -95.33
CA GLY A 13 86.23 7.24 -95.89
C GLY A 13 84.95 6.42 -96.08
N VAL A 14 84.37 6.48 -97.28
CA VAL A 14 83.26 5.61 -97.66
C VAL A 14 83.78 4.17 -97.69
N VAL A 15 83.34 3.35 -96.74
CA VAL A 15 83.65 1.91 -96.63
C VAL A 15 82.35 1.10 -96.78
N PRO A 16 82.34 -0.06 -97.46
CA PRO A 16 81.13 -0.68 -98.03
C PRO A 16 80.14 -1.24 -97.00
N LYS A 17 78.83 -1.19 -97.32
CA LYS A 17 77.66 -1.58 -96.51
C LYS A 17 77.65 -3.03 -95.98
N THR A 18 78.60 -3.90 -96.35
CA THR A 18 78.67 -5.30 -95.90
C THR A 18 79.61 -5.55 -94.71
N ALA A 19 80.50 -4.60 -94.37
CA ALA A 19 81.34 -4.68 -93.17
C ALA A 19 80.61 -4.18 -91.91
N ILE A 20 79.66 -3.26 -92.09
CA ILE A 20 78.85 -2.66 -91.01
C ILE A 20 77.90 -3.70 -90.38
N ALA A 21 77.32 -4.61 -91.17
CA ALA A 21 76.37 -5.60 -90.65
C ALA A 21 77.01 -6.67 -89.74
N LYS A 22 78.26 -7.10 -90.01
CA LYS A 22 79.00 -8.02 -89.13
C LYS A 22 79.56 -7.31 -87.88
N SER A 23 80.03 -6.08 -88.02
CA SER A 23 80.51 -5.27 -86.88
C SER A 23 79.37 -4.88 -85.93
N VAL A 24 78.19 -4.56 -86.45
CA VAL A 24 77.01 -4.22 -85.64
C VAL A 24 76.44 -5.45 -84.92
N MET A 25 76.40 -6.63 -85.56
CA MET A 25 75.99 -7.88 -84.90
C MET A 25 76.98 -8.30 -83.79
N ILE A 26 78.29 -8.24 -84.05
CA ILE A 26 79.31 -8.55 -83.02
C ILE A 26 79.27 -7.52 -81.88
N GLY A 27 79.04 -6.24 -82.18
CA GLY A 27 78.87 -5.19 -81.17
C GLY A 27 77.59 -5.36 -80.34
N PHE A 28 76.49 -5.81 -80.95
CA PHE A 28 75.23 -6.06 -80.25
C PHE A 28 75.32 -7.30 -79.35
N ASP A 29 75.94 -8.39 -79.82
CA ASP A 29 76.19 -9.58 -79.01
C ASP A 29 77.15 -9.30 -77.84
N SER A 30 78.17 -8.46 -78.06
CA SER A 30 79.06 -7.98 -76.98
C SER A 30 78.31 -7.13 -75.96
N MET A 31 77.45 -6.21 -76.41
CA MET A 31 76.66 -5.34 -75.54
C MET A 31 75.61 -6.12 -74.74
N VAL A 32 74.97 -7.13 -75.35
CA VAL A 32 74.04 -8.04 -74.67
C VAL A 32 74.76 -8.92 -73.64
N SER A 33 75.99 -9.34 -73.93
CA SER A 33 76.84 -10.03 -72.95
C SER A 33 77.18 -9.13 -71.76
N GLU A 34 77.60 -7.88 -72.00
CA GLU A 34 77.91 -6.92 -70.94
C GLU A 34 76.68 -6.57 -70.08
N ILE A 35 75.49 -6.42 -70.69
CA ILE A 35 74.23 -6.20 -69.98
C ILE A 35 73.84 -7.43 -69.14
N ARG A 36 74.06 -8.64 -69.67
CA ARG A 36 73.83 -9.89 -68.92
C ARG A 36 74.78 -9.98 -67.73
N ASP A 37 76.06 -9.70 -67.92
CA ASP A 37 77.07 -9.77 -66.86
C ASP A 37 76.83 -8.72 -65.77
N THR A 38 76.37 -7.52 -66.15
CA THR A 38 75.96 -6.50 -65.18
C THR A 38 74.69 -6.90 -64.42
N LEU A 39 73.68 -7.46 -65.10
CA LEU A 39 72.47 -7.96 -64.42
C LEU A 39 72.77 -9.14 -63.49
N GLU A 40 73.61 -10.09 -63.91
CA GLU A 40 74.03 -11.21 -63.07
C GLU A 40 74.85 -10.76 -61.86
N ASN A 41 75.66 -9.72 -61.99
CA ASN A 41 76.35 -9.11 -60.87
C ASN A 41 75.40 -8.37 -59.92
N GLN A 42 74.41 -7.64 -60.46
CA GLN A 42 73.40 -6.97 -59.63
C GLN A 42 72.54 -7.99 -58.87
N ILE A 43 72.11 -9.07 -59.53
CA ILE A 43 71.38 -10.17 -58.88
C ILE A 43 72.23 -10.79 -57.75
N ARG A 44 73.52 -11.07 -57.99
CA ARG A 44 74.42 -11.59 -56.95
C ARG A 44 74.58 -10.64 -55.76
N ILE A 45 74.64 -9.32 -56.00
CA ILE A 45 74.70 -8.33 -54.93
C ILE A 45 73.40 -8.30 -54.13
N ILE A 46 72.25 -8.34 -54.80
CA ILE A 46 70.93 -8.37 -54.15
C ILE A 46 70.74 -9.65 -53.33
N GLU A 47 71.10 -10.82 -53.88
CA GLU A 47 71.04 -12.09 -53.16
C GLU A 47 71.92 -12.09 -51.90
N LYS A 48 73.12 -11.49 -51.99
CA LYS A 48 73.99 -11.33 -50.83
C LYS A 48 73.38 -10.41 -49.77
N ASN A 49 72.79 -9.29 -50.18
CA ASN A 49 72.14 -8.35 -49.27
C ASN A 49 70.91 -8.98 -48.59
N ILE A 50 70.10 -9.76 -49.32
CA ILE A 50 68.96 -10.48 -48.76
C ILE A 50 69.41 -11.51 -47.73
N LYS A 51 70.50 -12.26 -48.00
CA LYS A 51 71.05 -13.22 -47.02
C LYS A 51 71.49 -12.54 -45.74
N VAL A 52 72.21 -11.42 -45.84
CA VAL A 52 72.66 -10.65 -44.67
C VAL A 52 71.46 -10.12 -43.88
N GLU A 53 70.41 -9.64 -44.55
CA GLU A 53 69.22 -9.14 -43.88
C GLU A 53 68.41 -10.27 -43.21
N ILE A 54 68.33 -11.45 -43.82
CA ILE A 54 67.72 -12.63 -43.19
C ILE A 54 68.48 -13.00 -41.91
N GLU A 55 69.81 -13.08 -41.96
CA GLU A 55 70.63 -13.38 -40.78
C GLU A 55 70.45 -12.33 -39.67
N ARG A 56 70.34 -11.05 -40.04
CA ARG A 56 70.06 -9.97 -39.10
C ARG A 56 68.68 -10.11 -38.45
N LEU A 57 67.63 -10.37 -39.24
CA LEU A 57 66.27 -10.55 -38.74
C LEU A 57 66.14 -11.79 -37.85
N GLU A 58 66.86 -12.87 -38.16
CA GLU A 58 66.92 -14.06 -37.30
C GLU A 58 67.59 -13.76 -35.96
N HIS A 59 68.65 -12.95 -35.97
CA HIS A 59 69.30 -12.48 -34.74
C HIS A 59 68.36 -11.60 -33.90
N ASP A 60 67.71 -10.60 -34.53
CA ASP A 60 66.78 -9.69 -33.85
C ASP A 60 65.57 -10.46 -33.27
N ARG A 61 65.03 -11.46 -34.00
CA ARG A 61 63.96 -12.33 -33.49
C ARG A 61 64.40 -13.07 -32.23
N LYS A 62 65.61 -13.60 -32.22
CA LYS A 62 66.15 -14.33 -31.07
C LYS A 62 66.34 -13.40 -29.85
N CYS A 63 66.86 -12.19 -30.05
CA CYS A 63 66.98 -11.20 -28.99
C CYS A 63 65.61 -10.82 -28.40
N LEU A 64 64.60 -10.60 -29.25
CA LEU A 64 63.24 -10.30 -28.79
C LEU A 64 62.59 -11.46 -28.04
N ASP A 65 62.82 -12.71 -28.47
CA ASP A 65 62.31 -13.89 -27.76
C ASP A 65 62.95 -14.03 -26.36
N GLU A 66 64.25 -13.73 -26.24
CA GLU A 66 64.96 -13.72 -24.95
C GLU A 66 64.45 -12.60 -24.03
N GLU A 67 64.22 -11.41 -24.55
CA GLU A 67 63.66 -10.28 -23.78
C GLU A 67 62.22 -10.56 -23.33
N ARG A 68 61.40 -11.13 -24.22
CA ARG A 68 60.05 -11.57 -23.90
C ARG A 68 60.03 -12.57 -22.75
N GLN A 69 60.93 -13.56 -22.76
CA GLN A 69 61.03 -14.55 -21.68
C GLN A 69 61.43 -13.91 -20.35
N ARG A 70 62.35 -12.94 -20.36
CA ARG A 70 62.73 -12.20 -19.14
C ARG A 70 61.53 -11.44 -18.56
N LEU A 71 60.82 -10.67 -19.39
CA LEU A 71 59.64 -9.91 -18.96
C LEU A 71 58.54 -10.82 -18.40
N TYR A 72 58.28 -11.97 -19.02
CA TYR A 72 57.33 -12.94 -18.48
C TYR A 72 57.73 -13.44 -17.08
N SER A 73 59.03 -13.75 -16.89
CA SER A 73 59.52 -14.22 -15.58
C SER A 73 59.42 -13.14 -14.49
N GLU A 74 59.63 -11.87 -14.86
CA GLU A 74 59.53 -10.74 -13.95
C GLU A 74 58.07 -10.48 -13.55
N ILE A 75 57.14 -10.50 -14.51
CA ILE A 75 55.70 -10.38 -14.26
C ILE A 75 55.21 -11.52 -13.35
N GLU A 76 55.66 -12.75 -13.57
CA GLU A 76 55.26 -13.88 -12.74
C GLU A 76 55.79 -13.74 -11.29
N SER A 77 57.00 -13.21 -11.12
CA SER A 77 57.56 -12.90 -9.80
C SER A 77 56.80 -11.79 -9.09
N MET A 78 56.48 -10.69 -9.79
CA MET A 78 55.67 -9.59 -9.25
C MET A 78 54.28 -10.07 -8.83
N LYS A 79 53.63 -10.89 -9.68
CA LYS A 79 52.32 -11.46 -9.38
C LYS A 79 52.34 -12.33 -8.13
N LYS A 80 53.37 -13.16 -7.94
CA LYS A 80 53.54 -13.98 -6.73
C LYS A 80 53.70 -13.09 -5.49
N THR A 81 54.53 -12.05 -5.57
CA THR A 81 54.76 -11.12 -4.45
C THR A 81 53.49 -10.39 -4.04
N GLU A 82 52.73 -9.85 -4.99
CA GLU A 82 51.47 -9.16 -4.69
C GLU A 82 50.39 -10.12 -4.19
N TYR A 83 50.32 -11.34 -4.70
CA TYR A 83 49.42 -12.37 -4.16
C TYR A 83 49.68 -12.63 -2.67
N TYR A 84 50.94 -12.79 -2.26
CA TYR A 84 51.29 -12.94 -0.84
C TYR A 84 50.95 -11.71 0.00
N ARG A 85 51.12 -10.51 -0.56
CA ARG A 85 50.77 -9.26 0.11
C ARG A 85 49.26 -9.14 0.36
N ILE A 86 48.44 -9.48 -0.64
CA ILE A 86 46.98 -9.48 -0.52
C ILE A 86 46.54 -10.48 0.55
N GLN A 87 47.07 -11.70 0.54
CA GLN A 87 46.75 -12.70 1.57
C GLN A 87 47.10 -12.24 2.99
N MET A 88 48.21 -11.52 3.18
CA MET A 88 48.55 -10.96 4.49
C MET A 88 47.58 -9.87 4.92
N LEU A 89 47.15 -9.00 3.99
CA LEU A 89 46.19 -7.94 4.27
C LEU A 89 44.80 -8.49 4.61
N GLU A 90 44.34 -9.52 3.89
CA GLU A 90 43.08 -10.21 4.19
C GLU A 90 43.08 -10.79 5.61
N LYS A 91 44.13 -11.52 5.99
CA LYS A 91 44.26 -12.08 7.35
C LYS A 91 44.26 -10.99 8.43
N LYS A 92 44.90 -9.85 8.16
CA LYS A 92 44.91 -8.72 9.09
C LYS A 92 43.52 -8.09 9.22
N ALA A 93 42.83 -7.88 8.10
CA ALA A 93 41.47 -7.33 8.09
C ALA A 93 40.47 -8.27 8.82
N GLU A 94 40.58 -9.58 8.61
CA GLU A 94 39.77 -10.58 9.33
C GLU A 94 39.99 -10.51 10.85
N ALA A 95 41.24 -10.34 11.29
CA ALA A 95 41.57 -10.19 12.71
C ALA A 95 40.97 -8.90 13.30
N ASP A 96 41.06 -7.78 12.58
CA ASP A 96 40.52 -6.48 13.02
C ASP A 96 38.97 -6.51 13.08
N ILE A 97 38.31 -7.15 12.11
CA ILE A 97 36.86 -7.37 12.12
C ILE A 97 36.45 -8.25 13.32
N LEU A 98 37.19 -9.32 13.60
CA LEU A 98 36.90 -10.20 14.73
C LEU A 98 37.04 -9.46 16.07
N GLN A 99 38.05 -8.61 16.21
CA GLN A 99 38.25 -7.79 17.40
C GLN A 99 37.11 -6.76 17.56
N SER A 100 36.71 -6.10 16.48
CA SER A 100 35.59 -5.14 16.47
C SER A 100 34.26 -5.82 16.83
N ARG A 101 34.00 -7.02 16.30
CA ARG A 101 32.81 -7.82 16.64
C ARG A 101 32.75 -8.17 18.12
N LYS A 102 33.89 -8.53 18.73
CA LYS A 102 33.99 -8.80 20.17
C LYS A 102 33.73 -7.56 21.01
N ALA A 103 34.18 -6.37 20.58
CA ALA A 103 33.92 -5.12 21.27
C ALA A 103 32.42 -4.76 21.26
N ILE A 104 31.80 -4.78 20.08
CA ILE A 104 30.35 -4.53 19.91
C ILE A 104 29.51 -5.51 20.76
N GLN A 105 29.93 -6.77 20.84
CA GLN A 105 29.20 -7.77 21.62
C GLN A 105 29.28 -7.50 23.13
N ARG A 106 30.40 -6.94 23.64
CA ARG A 106 30.51 -6.52 25.04
C ARG A 106 29.64 -5.31 25.32
N GLU A 107 29.68 -4.28 24.47
CA GLU A 107 28.84 -3.08 24.61
C GLU A 107 27.35 -3.43 24.58
N LYS A 108 26.95 -4.35 23.67
CA LYS A 108 25.57 -4.86 23.63
C LYS A 108 25.16 -5.54 24.93
N GLN A 109 26.03 -6.36 25.52
CA GLN A 109 25.74 -7.02 26.80
C GLN A 109 25.64 -6.04 27.96
N GLU A 110 26.46 -4.99 27.96
CA GLU A 110 26.44 -3.93 28.97
C GLU A 110 25.17 -3.07 28.86
N MET A 111 24.81 -2.64 27.65
CA MET A 111 23.53 -1.94 27.39
C MET A 111 22.33 -2.80 27.76
N GLN A 112 22.35 -4.11 27.47
CA GLN A 112 21.26 -5.01 27.86
C GLN A 112 21.11 -5.10 29.38
N ARG A 113 22.20 -5.08 30.15
CA ARG A 113 22.14 -5.05 31.61
C ARG A 113 21.57 -3.73 32.12
N GLN A 114 22.04 -2.60 31.61
CA GLN A 114 21.53 -1.28 31.99
C GLN A 114 20.03 -1.16 31.69
N LEU A 115 19.58 -1.62 30.53
CA LEU A 115 18.17 -1.63 30.16
C LEU A 115 17.33 -2.53 31.08
N MET A 116 17.89 -3.66 31.52
CA MET A 116 17.22 -4.56 32.46
C MET A 116 17.06 -3.90 33.84
N GLU A 117 18.10 -3.21 34.33
CA GLU A 117 18.03 -2.45 35.59
C GLU A 117 17.03 -1.28 35.51
N GLU A 118 17.02 -0.53 34.40
CA GLU A 118 16.03 0.54 34.19
C GLU A 118 14.60 -0.02 34.11
N LYS A 119 14.41 -1.16 33.44
CA LYS A 119 13.11 -1.82 33.36
C LYS A 119 12.62 -2.27 34.73
N ASP A 120 13.50 -2.85 35.56
CA ASP A 120 13.16 -3.26 36.92
C ASP A 120 12.81 -2.05 37.81
N ASN A 121 13.57 -0.95 37.69
CA ASN A 121 13.24 0.30 38.37
C ASN A 121 11.89 0.87 37.91
N PHE A 122 11.64 0.87 36.60
CA PHE A 122 10.37 1.33 36.04
C PHE A 122 9.21 0.48 36.55
N GLN A 123 9.35 -0.85 36.57
CA GLN A 123 8.33 -1.76 37.12
C GLN A 123 8.05 -1.50 38.59
N ARG A 124 9.08 -1.23 39.41
CA ARG A 124 8.87 -0.83 40.81
C ARG A 124 8.09 0.46 40.92
N THR A 125 8.48 1.50 40.17
CA THR A 125 7.75 2.78 40.19
C THR A 125 6.31 2.63 39.69
N GLN A 126 6.08 1.77 38.69
CA GLN A 126 4.74 1.46 38.19
C GLN A 126 3.91 0.75 39.24
N GLN A 127 4.50 -0.18 39.99
CA GLN A 127 3.81 -0.89 41.07
C GLN A 127 3.54 0.02 42.28
N GLU A 128 4.46 0.92 42.62
CA GLU A 128 4.26 1.96 43.62
C GLU A 128 3.13 2.92 43.21
N MET A 129 3.13 3.37 41.95
CA MET A 129 2.04 4.17 41.40
C MET A 129 0.73 3.40 41.39
N ALA A 130 0.71 2.12 41.01
CA ALA A 130 -0.49 1.29 41.01
C ALA A 130 -1.06 1.13 42.42
N ASN A 131 -0.20 0.90 43.42
CA ASN A 131 -0.61 0.85 44.83
C ASN A 131 -1.15 2.20 45.30
N TYR A 132 -0.50 3.31 44.93
CA TYR A 132 -0.97 4.66 45.24
C TYR A 132 -2.34 4.93 44.61
N TRP A 133 -2.52 4.58 43.33
CA TRP A 133 -3.78 4.73 42.61
C TRP A 133 -4.87 3.82 43.17
N SER A 134 -4.56 2.59 43.58
CA SER A 134 -5.54 1.69 44.21
C SER A 134 -5.99 2.22 45.57
N MET A 135 -5.08 2.78 46.36
CA MET A 135 -5.44 3.44 47.62
C MET A 135 -6.28 4.70 47.37
N LYS A 136 -5.94 5.49 46.36
CA LYS A 136 -6.70 6.67 45.97
C LYS A 136 -8.05 6.33 45.35
N GLU A 137 -8.14 5.24 44.60
CA GLU A 137 -9.38 4.68 44.05
C GLU A 137 -10.27 4.17 45.17
N TYR A 138 -9.70 3.49 46.18
CA TYR A 138 -10.42 3.12 47.39
C TYR A 138 -10.96 4.35 48.14
N ASP A 139 -10.16 5.39 48.31
CA ASP A 139 -10.59 6.64 48.95
C ASP A 139 -11.70 7.33 48.14
N LEU A 140 -11.55 7.40 46.81
CA LEU A 140 -12.54 7.95 45.89
C LEU A 140 -13.82 7.09 45.86
N ASP A 141 -13.72 5.78 45.99
CA ASP A 141 -14.87 4.88 46.07
C ASP A 141 -15.60 5.03 47.40
N GLN A 142 -14.90 5.26 48.51
CA GLN A 142 -15.54 5.62 49.77
C GLN A 142 -16.24 6.98 49.69
N GLU A 143 -15.61 7.97 49.07
CA GLU A 143 -16.19 9.30 48.87
C GLU A 143 -17.38 9.24 47.90
N LYS A 144 -17.26 8.48 46.82
CA LYS A 144 -18.34 8.20 45.86
C LYS A 144 -19.46 7.44 46.52
N ALA A 145 -19.20 6.40 47.33
CA ALA A 145 -20.24 5.68 48.06
C ALA A 145 -21.00 6.61 49.02
N LYS A 146 -20.32 7.56 49.65
CA LYS A 146 -20.93 8.57 50.51
C LYS A 146 -21.78 9.57 49.71
N ILE A 147 -21.26 10.07 48.58
CA ILE A 147 -22.00 10.92 47.64
C ILE A 147 -23.17 10.16 47.03
N GLU A 148 -23.04 8.87 46.76
CA GLU A 148 -24.06 8.02 46.17
C GLU A 148 -25.12 7.64 47.17
N GLN A 149 -24.77 7.54 48.47
CA GLN A 149 -25.71 7.44 49.58
C GLN A 149 -26.48 8.75 49.81
N ASP A 150 -25.83 9.91 49.69
CA ASP A 150 -26.48 11.21 49.78
C ASP A 150 -27.29 11.54 48.52
N LYS A 151 -26.83 11.08 47.36
CA LYS A 151 -27.56 11.10 46.10
C LYS A 151 -28.74 10.16 46.17
N THR A 152 -28.64 8.93 46.66
CA THR A 152 -29.80 8.04 46.86
C THR A 152 -30.80 8.64 47.83
N LYS A 153 -30.40 9.38 48.87
CA LYS A 153 -31.37 10.11 49.71
C LYS A 153 -32.05 11.27 48.98
N LEU A 154 -31.31 12.06 48.19
CA LEU A 154 -31.88 13.15 47.36
C LEU A 154 -32.72 12.63 46.20
N VAL A 155 -32.30 11.50 45.65
CA VAL A 155 -32.93 10.76 44.58
C VAL A 155 -34.16 10.05 45.13
N ASP A 156 -34.17 9.41 46.30
CA ASP A 156 -35.37 8.80 46.91
C ASP A 156 -36.42 9.86 47.28
N ILE A 157 -35.99 11.08 47.63
CA ILE A 157 -36.87 12.24 47.83
C ILE A 157 -37.41 12.78 46.48
N ALA A 158 -36.73 12.53 45.35
CA ALA A 158 -37.17 12.91 44.00
C ALA A 158 -37.83 11.75 43.18
N ILE A 159 -37.50 10.49 43.47
CA ILE A 159 -37.79 9.24 42.75
C ILE A 159 -39.07 8.59 43.24
N SER A 160 -39.63 9.03 44.37
CA SER A 160 -40.99 8.65 44.74
C SER A 160 -42.06 9.27 43.82
N SER A 161 -41.70 10.04 42.77
CA SER A 161 -42.67 10.78 41.96
C SER A 161 -42.89 10.31 40.52
N GLN A 162 -41.90 9.93 39.69
CA GLN A 162 -42.20 9.39 38.33
C GLN A 162 -41.16 8.39 37.76
N SER A 163 -41.61 7.16 37.50
CA SER A 163 -40.86 6.07 36.81
C SER A 163 -41.04 6.07 35.29
N SER A 164 -42.00 6.84 34.78
CA SER A 164 -42.27 7.11 33.37
C SER A 164 -42.01 8.58 33.04
N VAL A 165 -41.63 8.84 31.79
CA VAL A 165 -41.39 10.17 31.26
C VAL A 165 -42.25 10.37 30.03
N GLN A 166 -42.80 11.57 29.88
CA GLN A 166 -43.58 11.96 28.71
C GLN A 166 -42.69 12.73 27.73
N ILE A 167 -42.71 12.28 26.48
CA ILE A 167 -41.95 12.88 25.38
C ILE A 167 -42.92 13.29 24.30
N ASN A 168 -42.85 14.55 23.87
CA ASN A 168 -43.64 15.04 22.76
C ASN A 168 -42.81 14.97 21.47
N VAL A 169 -43.22 14.13 20.52
CA VAL A 169 -42.59 14.04 19.19
C VAL A 169 -43.62 14.40 18.14
N GLY A 170 -43.39 15.47 17.38
CA GLY A 170 -44.27 15.92 16.31
C GLY A 170 -45.71 16.23 16.77
N GLY A 171 -45.90 16.57 18.05
CA GLY A 171 -47.22 16.80 18.65
C GLY A 171 -47.87 15.56 19.28
N THR A 172 -47.25 14.38 19.16
CA THR A 172 -47.73 13.14 19.78
C THR A 172 -46.97 12.87 21.08
N ILE A 173 -47.71 12.61 22.17
CA ILE A 173 -47.13 12.33 23.48
C ILE A 173 -46.88 10.83 23.63
N PHE A 174 -45.64 10.46 23.93
CA PHE A 174 -45.20 9.10 24.22
C PHE A 174 -44.82 8.98 25.69
N GLU A 175 -45.43 8.02 26.39
CA GLU A 175 -45.03 7.64 27.74
C GLU A 175 -44.01 6.50 27.67
N VAL A 176 -42.82 6.74 28.23
CA VAL A 176 -41.67 5.83 28.15
C VAL A 176 -41.01 5.70 29.50
N SER A 177 -40.61 4.48 29.88
CA SER A 177 -39.80 4.29 31.09
C SER A 177 -38.42 4.91 30.91
N ARG A 178 -37.97 5.69 31.89
CA ARG A 178 -36.62 6.31 31.88
C ARG A 178 -35.52 5.26 31.69
N LYS A 179 -35.70 4.07 32.27
CA LYS A 179 -34.77 2.93 32.17
C LYS A 179 -34.52 2.52 30.71
N LEU A 180 -35.54 2.53 29.87
CA LEU A 180 -35.44 2.17 28.45
C LEU A 180 -34.57 3.16 27.66
N LEU A 181 -34.59 4.43 28.07
CA LEU A 181 -33.93 5.53 27.38
C LEU A 181 -32.48 5.74 27.82
N THR A 182 -32.07 5.11 28.93
CA THR A 182 -30.72 5.27 29.49
C THR A 182 -29.89 3.97 29.48
N GLU A 183 -30.52 2.81 29.29
CA GLU A 183 -29.85 1.51 29.30
C GLU A 183 -29.66 0.91 27.89
N LYS A 184 -28.77 -0.09 27.79
CA LYS A 184 -28.48 -0.87 26.58
C LYS A 184 -28.14 0.01 25.36
N MET A 185 -28.88 -0.14 24.27
CA MET A 185 -28.69 0.52 22.97
C MET A 185 -28.86 2.03 23.02
N SER A 186 -29.46 2.55 24.10
CA SER A 186 -29.61 3.99 24.29
C SER A 186 -28.39 4.63 24.94
N LYS A 187 -27.42 3.88 25.46
CA LYS A 187 -26.28 4.43 26.23
C LYS A 187 -25.39 5.33 25.35
N GLY A 188 -25.18 6.57 25.78
CA GLY A 188 -24.45 7.60 25.02
C GLY A 188 -25.26 8.27 23.89
N SER A 189 -26.51 7.83 23.66
CA SER A 189 -27.42 8.44 22.69
C SER A 189 -27.83 9.86 23.10
N LEU A 190 -28.50 10.58 22.21
CA LEU A 190 -29.12 11.86 22.55
C LEU A 190 -30.13 11.70 23.69
N LEU A 191 -30.94 10.65 23.64
CA LEU A 191 -31.98 10.38 24.65
C LEU A 191 -31.36 10.07 26.01
N ASP A 192 -30.31 9.26 26.06
CA ASP A 192 -29.60 8.98 27.31
C ASP A 192 -28.94 10.24 27.88
N ARG A 193 -28.29 11.07 27.07
CA ARG A 193 -27.71 12.34 27.56
C ARG A 193 -28.75 13.27 28.17
N ILE A 194 -29.92 13.38 27.53
CA ILE A 194 -31.04 14.18 28.04
C ILE A 194 -31.56 13.62 29.36
N TYR A 195 -31.85 12.32 29.41
CA TYR A 195 -32.52 11.70 30.56
C TYR A 195 -31.57 11.23 31.67
N SER A 196 -30.27 11.19 31.45
CA SER A 196 -29.24 10.98 32.49
C SER A 196 -28.83 12.29 33.18
N GLY A 197 -29.26 13.45 32.65
CA GLY A 197 -28.90 14.77 33.17
C GLY A 197 -27.57 15.31 32.61
N GLN A 198 -27.02 14.70 31.56
CA GLN A 198 -25.83 15.16 30.84
C GLN A 198 -26.20 16.13 29.72
N THR A 199 -26.86 17.25 30.06
CA THR A 199 -27.40 18.21 29.08
C THR A 199 -26.43 19.32 28.66
N TYR A 200 -25.14 19.20 29.00
CA TYR A 200 -24.14 20.17 28.57
C TYR A 200 -24.17 20.31 27.03
N ASN A 201 -24.40 21.53 26.54
CA ASN A 201 -24.50 21.89 25.12
C ASN A 201 -25.71 21.34 24.34
N ILE A 202 -26.81 20.94 24.99
CA ILE A 202 -28.05 20.54 24.32
C ILE A 202 -29.13 21.61 24.56
N GLU A 203 -29.57 22.26 23.49
CA GLU A 203 -30.72 23.19 23.56
C GLU A 203 -32.03 22.38 23.59
N MET A 204 -32.69 22.39 24.75
CA MET A 204 -33.93 21.65 24.96
C MET A 204 -35.13 22.52 24.59
N LYS A 205 -35.99 22.00 23.70
CA LYS A 205 -37.29 22.59 23.42
C LYS A 205 -38.34 21.93 24.29
N TYR A 206 -39.25 22.73 24.81
CA TYR A 206 -40.37 22.28 25.62
C TYR A 206 -41.68 22.68 24.98
N ASP A 207 -42.69 21.83 25.12
CA ASP A 207 -44.06 22.16 24.74
C ASP A 207 -44.76 23.02 25.81
N LYS A 208 -46.03 23.37 25.57
CA LYS A 208 -46.84 24.16 26.50
C LYS A 208 -47.10 23.45 27.84
N ASN A 209 -46.88 22.14 27.90
CA ASN A 209 -47.08 21.30 29.08
C ASN A 209 -45.74 20.95 29.74
N GLU A 210 -44.65 21.66 29.39
CA GLU A 210 -43.29 21.44 29.90
C GLU A 210 -42.69 20.05 29.55
N ASN A 211 -43.27 19.33 28.59
CA ASN A 211 -42.66 18.09 28.08
C ASN A 211 -41.58 18.42 27.06
N ILE A 212 -40.57 17.55 26.97
CA ILE A 212 -39.51 17.67 25.97
C ILE A 212 -40.12 17.48 24.58
N PHE A 213 -39.85 18.43 23.68
CA PHE A 213 -40.41 18.50 22.34
C PHE A 213 -39.36 18.23 21.26
N PHE A 214 -39.64 17.24 20.43
CA PHE A 214 -38.90 16.94 19.20
C PHE A 214 -39.79 17.23 17.98
N ASP A 215 -39.35 18.14 17.11
CA ASP A 215 -40.02 18.44 15.85
C ASP A 215 -39.62 17.41 14.77
N ARG A 216 -40.03 16.15 14.97
CA ARG A 216 -39.68 14.96 14.16
C ARG A 216 -40.93 14.11 13.87
N ASP A 217 -40.78 13.10 13.02
CA ASP A 217 -41.88 12.20 12.65
C ASP A 217 -42.26 11.27 13.82
N PRO A 218 -43.52 11.32 14.33
CA PRO A 218 -43.97 10.49 15.43
C PRO A 218 -44.09 9.00 15.08
N GLU A 219 -44.38 8.63 13.83
CA GLU A 219 -44.56 7.22 13.44
C GLU A 219 -43.21 6.49 13.32
N ILE A 220 -42.17 7.19 12.85
CA ILE A 220 -40.81 6.64 12.87
C ILE A 220 -40.34 6.48 14.32
N PHE A 221 -40.54 7.50 15.16
CA PHE A 221 -40.17 7.42 16.58
C PHE A 221 -40.89 6.29 17.31
N LYS A 222 -42.17 6.06 17.03
CA LYS A 222 -42.94 4.92 17.54
C LYS A 222 -42.35 3.57 17.13
N THR A 223 -41.80 3.47 15.92
CA THR A 223 -41.10 2.27 15.44
C THR A 223 -39.79 2.06 16.20
N ILE A 224 -39.03 3.12 16.44
CA ILE A 224 -37.82 3.11 17.29
C ILE A 224 -38.17 2.67 18.71
N LEU A 225 -39.24 3.20 19.31
CA LEU A 225 -39.67 2.80 20.65
C LEU A 225 -40.10 1.33 20.72
N ARG A 226 -40.76 0.81 19.69
CA ARG A 226 -41.08 -0.62 19.60
C ARG A 226 -39.82 -1.47 19.58
N PHE A 227 -38.82 -1.06 18.79
CA PHE A 227 -37.52 -1.71 18.75
C PHE A 227 -36.82 -1.68 20.11
N LEU A 228 -36.74 -0.51 20.77
CA LEU A 228 -36.11 -0.40 22.09
C LEU A 228 -36.81 -1.28 23.14
N ARG A 229 -38.14 -1.44 23.05
CA ARG A 229 -38.94 -2.30 23.94
C ARG A 229 -38.77 -3.79 23.65
N ASP A 230 -38.42 -4.15 22.42
CA ASP A 230 -38.30 -5.53 22.00
C ASP A 230 -36.96 -6.12 22.48
N SER A 231 -37.03 -7.18 23.27
CA SER A 231 -35.85 -7.92 23.73
C SER A 231 -35.24 -8.82 22.65
N SER A 232 -35.88 -8.98 21.48
CA SER A 232 -35.41 -9.83 20.39
C SER A 232 -34.15 -9.31 19.70
N GLY A 233 -33.90 -7.99 19.76
CA GLY A 233 -32.76 -7.35 19.10
C GLY A 233 -32.85 -7.33 17.57
N LEU A 234 -33.98 -7.72 16.97
CA LEU A 234 -34.18 -7.68 15.52
C LEU A 234 -34.57 -6.27 15.08
N PRO A 235 -33.93 -5.72 14.03
CA PRO A 235 -34.33 -4.44 13.49
C PRO A 235 -35.73 -4.52 12.88
N PRO A 236 -36.51 -3.42 12.92
CA PRO A 236 -37.81 -3.37 12.25
C PRO A 236 -37.59 -3.48 10.74
N LEU A 237 -38.48 -4.17 10.04
CA LEU A 237 -38.42 -4.34 8.59
C LEU A 237 -39.16 -3.20 7.89
N PRO A 238 -38.47 -2.27 7.21
CA PRO A 238 -39.12 -1.19 6.48
C PRO A 238 -39.90 -1.70 5.27
N SER A 239 -40.98 -1.00 4.88
CA SER A 239 -41.81 -1.37 3.72
C SER A 239 -41.11 -1.17 2.38
N ASP A 240 -40.27 -0.15 2.30
CA ASP A 240 -39.60 0.27 1.08
C ASP A 240 -38.23 0.92 1.38
N PRO A 241 -37.36 1.11 0.36
CA PRO A 241 -36.04 1.70 0.57
C PRO A 241 -36.06 3.13 1.12
N GLN A 242 -37.14 3.89 0.90
CA GLN A 242 -37.24 5.26 1.40
C GLN A 242 -37.57 5.27 2.90
N ALA A 243 -38.50 4.42 3.34
CA ALA A 243 -38.80 4.19 4.74
C ALA A 243 -37.58 3.67 5.52
N SER A 244 -36.78 2.79 4.90
CA SER A 244 -35.50 2.31 5.46
C SER A 244 -34.53 3.47 5.70
N LEU A 245 -34.35 4.31 4.68
CA LEU A 245 -33.48 5.47 4.77
C LEU A 245 -33.96 6.47 5.84
N ASP A 246 -35.26 6.74 5.91
CA ASP A 246 -35.80 7.72 6.86
C ASP A 246 -35.73 7.20 8.30
N LEU A 247 -35.93 5.90 8.51
CA LEU A 247 -35.67 5.26 9.80
C LEU A 247 -34.21 5.39 10.22
N MET A 248 -33.26 5.13 9.33
CA MET A 248 -31.82 5.23 9.64
C MET A 248 -31.39 6.66 9.96
N LYS A 249 -31.96 7.66 9.28
CA LYS A 249 -31.74 9.08 9.61
C LYS A 249 -32.25 9.44 10.99
N GLU A 250 -33.44 8.95 11.37
CA GLU A 250 -33.98 9.19 12.72
C GLU A 250 -33.14 8.48 13.78
N MET A 251 -32.74 7.22 13.55
CA MET A 251 -31.83 6.50 14.45
C MET A 251 -30.52 7.27 14.65
N SER A 252 -29.92 7.77 13.57
CA SER A 252 -28.71 8.60 13.62
C SER A 252 -28.94 9.91 14.38
N TYR A 253 -30.09 10.58 14.19
CA TYR A 253 -30.46 11.79 14.92
C TYR A 253 -30.53 11.56 16.43
N TYR A 254 -31.17 10.46 16.85
CA TYR A 254 -31.21 10.08 18.26
C TYR A 254 -29.90 9.49 18.78
N GLY A 255 -28.92 9.19 17.90
CA GLY A 255 -27.66 8.55 18.27
C GLY A 255 -27.84 7.10 18.69
N LEU A 256 -28.83 6.41 18.12
CA LEU A 256 -29.13 5.00 18.36
C LEU A 256 -28.53 4.12 17.26
N ARG A 257 -28.28 2.86 17.58
CA ARG A 257 -27.82 1.82 16.65
C ARG A 257 -28.66 0.56 16.85
N PHE A 258 -28.88 -0.19 15.77
CA PHE A 258 -29.54 -1.49 15.84
C PHE A 258 -28.61 -2.57 16.39
N TYR A 259 -27.31 -2.47 16.11
CA TYR A 259 -26.31 -3.42 16.59
C TYR A 259 -25.21 -2.70 17.38
N GLU A 260 -24.75 -3.34 18.46
CA GLU A 260 -23.64 -2.80 19.26
C GLU A 260 -22.32 -2.80 18.47
N ASN A 261 -22.11 -3.86 17.67
CA ASN A 261 -20.92 -4.07 16.86
C ASN A 261 -21.17 -3.74 15.38
N SER A 262 -20.11 -3.32 14.69
CA SER A 262 -20.16 -3.09 13.25
C SER A 262 -20.39 -4.40 12.47
N LEU A 263 -21.24 -4.35 11.47
CA LEU A 263 -21.49 -5.47 10.56
C LEU A 263 -20.50 -5.43 9.39
N VAL A 264 -19.77 -6.51 9.17
CA VAL A 264 -18.78 -6.60 8.09
C VAL A 264 -19.33 -7.40 6.92
N TYR A 265 -19.37 -6.76 5.75
CA TYR A 265 -19.81 -7.38 4.50
C TYR A 265 -18.65 -7.52 3.52
N VAL A 266 -18.69 -8.60 2.74
CA VAL A 266 -17.79 -8.88 1.62
C VAL A 266 -18.60 -9.06 0.35
N PHE A 267 -18.18 -8.42 -0.74
CA PHE A 267 -18.89 -8.39 -2.01
C PHE A 267 -18.00 -8.78 -3.19
N GLY A 268 -18.49 -9.67 -4.06
CA GLY A 268 -17.86 -9.98 -5.35
C GLY A 268 -16.47 -10.60 -5.23
N GLY A 269 -15.59 -10.25 -6.17
CA GLY A 269 -14.25 -10.83 -6.32
C GLY A 269 -14.23 -12.02 -7.29
N THR A 270 -13.13 -12.76 -7.30
CA THR A 270 -12.96 -14.02 -8.03
C THR A 270 -12.61 -15.15 -7.08
N ASN A 271 -13.12 -16.35 -7.35
CA ASN A 271 -12.71 -17.60 -6.67
C ASN A 271 -11.60 -18.35 -7.42
N GLY A 272 -10.98 -17.71 -8.42
CA GLY A 272 -9.96 -18.31 -9.29
C GLY A 272 -10.49 -18.79 -10.63
N GLU A 273 -11.79 -19.12 -10.70
CA GLU A 273 -12.47 -19.61 -11.91
C GLU A 273 -13.51 -18.61 -12.42
N ASP A 274 -14.41 -18.20 -11.53
CA ASP A 274 -15.55 -17.35 -11.81
C ASP A 274 -15.46 -15.99 -11.10
N ILE A 275 -15.96 -14.96 -11.80
CA ILE A 275 -16.19 -13.64 -11.20
C ILE A 275 -17.52 -13.67 -10.46
N LEU A 276 -17.47 -13.36 -9.18
CA LEU A 276 -18.59 -13.50 -8.25
C LEU A 276 -19.46 -12.25 -8.22
N ASN A 277 -20.76 -12.44 -8.05
CA ASN A 277 -21.71 -11.42 -7.59
C ASN A 277 -22.19 -11.68 -6.15
N THR A 278 -21.73 -12.77 -5.54
CA THR A 278 -22.19 -13.20 -4.22
C THR A 278 -21.69 -12.27 -3.13
N ALA A 279 -22.47 -12.20 -2.05
CA ALA A 279 -22.20 -11.36 -0.90
C ALA A 279 -22.23 -12.20 0.37
N GLU A 280 -21.35 -11.89 1.31
CA GLU A 280 -21.24 -12.57 2.61
C GLU A 280 -21.18 -11.55 3.75
N LEU A 281 -21.73 -11.93 4.90
CA LEU A 281 -21.79 -11.15 6.13
C LEU A 281 -21.12 -11.93 7.25
N LEU A 282 -20.25 -11.28 8.01
CA LEU A 282 -19.68 -11.85 9.24
C LEU A 282 -20.70 -11.72 10.37
N VAL A 283 -21.12 -12.85 10.93
CA VAL A 283 -22.15 -12.94 11.98
C VAL A 283 -21.61 -13.69 13.19
N ILE A 284 -22.14 -13.37 14.37
CA ILE A 284 -21.90 -14.15 15.61
C ILE A 284 -22.84 -15.36 15.61
N ARG A 285 -22.29 -16.57 15.67
CA ARG A 285 -23.01 -17.86 15.59
C ARG A 285 -23.86 -18.15 16.83
N SER A 286 -23.36 -17.82 18.03
CA SER A 286 -24.06 -18.02 19.30
C SER A 286 -23.76 -16.87 20.26
N HIS A 287 -24.76 -16.47 21.03
CA HIS A 287 -24.63 -15.41 22.04
C HIS A 287 -23.73 -15.82 23.21
N ASP A 288 -23.59 -17.13 23.45
CA ASP A 288 -22.88 -17.68 24.61
C ASP A 288 -21.37 -17.85 24.39
N ASP A 289 -20.91 -18.15 23.16
CA ASP A 289 -19.48 -18.37 22.84
C ASP A 289 -18.87 -17.26 21.96
N GLU A 290 -19.69 -16.35 21.42
CA GLU A 290 -19.27 -15.26 20.51
C GLU A 290 -18.43 -15.72 19.30
N ASP A 291 -18.64 -16.96 18.85
CA ASP A 291 -17.95 -17.53 17.70
C ASP A 291 -18.40 -16.83 16.41
N LEU A 292 -17.45 -16.32 15.64
CA LEU A 292 -17.72 -15.64 14.37
C LEU A 292 -17.82 -16.64 13.23
N CYS A 293 -18.77 -16.45 12.31
CA CYS A 293 -18.85 -17.19 11.05
C CYS A 293 -19.41 -16.35 9.90
N TRP A 294 -19.06 -16.72 8.67
CA TRP A 294 -19.57 -16.06 7.48
C TRP A 294 -20.93 -16.66 7.06
N SER A 295 -21.91 -15.80 6.82
CA SER A 295 -23.23 -16.17 6.28
C SER A 295 -23.44 -15.53 4.90
N ARG A 296 -24.19 -16.19 4.02
CA ARG A 296 -24.51 -15.63 2.69
C ARG A 296 -25.63 -14.60 2.81
N THR A 297 -25.50 -13.49 2.09
CA THR A 297 -26.57 -12.49 1.95
C THR A 297 -27.00 -12.32 0.49
N LYS A 298 -27.95 -11.41 0.21
CA LYS A 298 -28.44 -11.16 -1.14
C LYS A 298 -27.28 -10.78 -2.06
N SER A 299 -27.16 -11.50 -3.17
CA SER A 299 -26.13 -11.27 -4.19
C SER A 299 -26.43 -10.01 -5.02
N MET A 300 -25.38 -9.35 -5.49
CA MET A 300 -25.45 -8.23 -6.42
C MET A 300 -26.05 -8.67 -7.76
N ASN A 301 -26.57 -7.72 -8.53
CA ASN A 301 -27.06 -8.02 -9.88
C ASN A 301 -25.88 -8.22 -10.85
N THR A 302 -24.80 -7.47 -10.68
CA THR A 302 -23.61 -7.56 -11.53
C THR A 302 -22.49 -8.29 -10.81
N SER A 303 -21.94 -9.34 -11.43
CA SER A 303 -20.67 -9.92 -10.98
C SER A 303 -19.54 -8.95 -11.25
N ARG A 304 -18.63 -8.79 -10.28
CA ARG A 304 -17.52 -7.84 -10.38
C ARG A 304 -16.37 -8.23 -9.48
N MET A 305 -15.15 -8.00 -9.97
CA MET A 305 -13.93 -7.96 -9.18
C MET A 305 -13.21 -6.62 -9.42
N TYR A 306 -12.23 -6.29 -8.57
CA TYR A 306 -11.49 -5.03 -8.59
C TYR A 306 -12.40 -3.79 -8.50
N SER A 307 -13.51 -3.94 -7.78
CA SER A 307 -14.45 -2.87 -7.42
C SER A 307 -14.07 -2.23 -6.08
N CYS A 308 -14.67 -1.09 -5.78
CA CYS A 308 -14.63 -0.50 -4.44
C CYS A 308 -16.01 -0.56 -3.79
N ALA A 309 -16.01 -0.68 -2.46
CA ALA A 309 -17.19 -0.48 -1.64
C ALA A 309 -17.03 0.77 -0.77
N ALA A 310 -18.13 1.47 -0.52
CA ALA A 310 -18.16 2.63 0.36
C ALA A 310 -19.53 2.75 1.05
N ILE A 311 -19.56 3.42 2.20
CA ILE A 311 -20.79 3.75 2.91
C ILE A 311 -21.53 4.84 2.11
N ILE A 312 -22.85 4.76 2.04
CA ILE A 312 -23.68 5.75 1.38
C ILE A 312 -24.92 5.98 2.23
N GLU A 313 -25.46 7.20 2.24
CA GLU A 313 -26.72 7.49 2.94
C GLU A 313 -26.70 7.07 4.43
N GLN A 314 -25.56 7.28 5.11
CA GLN A 314 -25.30 6.96 6.53
C GLN A 314 -25.16 5.47 6.86
N SER A 315 -26.00 4.59 6.31
CA SER A 315 -26.10 3.18 6.72
C SER A 315 -26.08 2.17 5.58
N ASN A 316 -26.39 2.62 4.36
CA ASN A 316 -26.33 1.76 3.18
C ASN A 316 -24.87 1.61 2.75
N CYS A 317 -24.58 0.61 1.93
CA CYS A 317 -23.30 0.55 1.22
C CYS A 317 -23.53 0.56 -0.28
N CYS A 318 -22.54 1.03 -1.02
CA CYS A 318 -22.51 0.95 -2.45
C CYS A 318 -21.26 0.22 -2.92
N VAL A 319 -21.39 -0.48 -4.05
CA VAL A 319 -20.28 -1.10 -4.76
C VAL A 319 -20.26 -0.54 -6.17
N PHE A 320 -19.10 -0.03 -6.59
CA PHE A 320 -18.96 0.67 -7.87
C PHE A 320 -17.67 0.29 -8.58
N GLY A 321 -17.69 0.46 -9.90
CA GLY A 321 -16.56 0.10 -10.76
C GLY A 321 -16.32 -1.40 -10.83
N GLY A 322 -15.14 -1.76 -11.32
CA GLY A 322 -14.65 -3.14 -11.39
C GLY A 322 -14.62 -3.71 -12.81
N TYR A 323 -14.49 -5.02 -12.87
CA TYR A 323 -14.29 -5.82 -14.06
C TYR A 323 -15.17 -7.07 -14.00
N ASN A 324 -15.71 -7.49 -15.15
CA ASN A 324 -16.41 -8.77 -15.28
C ASN A 324 -16.13 -9.45 -16.63
N SER A 325 -16.64 -10.67 -16.82
CA SER A 325 -16.32 -11.48 -18.00
C SER A 325 -16.78 -10.84 -19.31
N SER A 326 -17.80 -9.98 -19.27
CA SER A 326 -18.35 -9.31 -20.43
C SER A 326 -17.71 -7.95 -20.72
N ASN A 327 -17.23 -7.25 -19.69
CA ASN A 327 -16.75 -5.87 -19.78
C ASN A 327 -15.40 -5.69 -19.07
N LYS A 328 -14.41 -5.17 -19.81
CA LYS A 328 -13.07 -4.86 -19.27
C LYS A 328 -13.10 -3.86 -18.12
N VAL A 329 -14.09 -2.97 -18.11
CA VAL A 329 -14.34 -1.99 -17.04
C VAL A 329 -15.83 -1.77 -16.84
N LEU A 330 -16.23 -1.51 -15.60
CA LEU A 330 -17.59 -1.20 -15.21
C LEU A 330 -17.67 0.25 -14.73
N GLY A 331 -18.76 0.94 -15.07
CA GLY A 331 -19.12 2.23 -14.50
C GLY A 331 -20.30 2.16 -13.53
N CYS A 332 -21.03 1.05 -13.53
CA CYS A 332 -22.26 0.91 -12.74
C CYS A 332 -21.96 0.87 -11.23
N MET A 333 -22.82 1.54 -10.48
CA MET A 333 -22.89 1.47 -9.03
C MET A 333 -24.16 0.71 -8.63
N GLU A 334 -24.04 -0.15 -7.63
CA GLU A 334 -25.18 -0.79 -6.98
C GLU A 334 -25.16 -0.44 -5.49
N ILE A 335 -26.33 -0.12 -4.94
CA ILE A 335 -26.51 0.25 -3.53
C ILE A 335 -27.24 -0.90 -2.84
N TYR A 336 -26.67 -1.38 -1.75
CA TYR A 336 -27.25 -2.38 -0.87
C TYR A 336 -27.85 -1.74 0.36
N ASP A 337 -29.11 -2.08 0.61
CA ASP A 337 -29.80 -1.74 1.84
C ASP A 337 -29.82 -2.98 2.76
N PRO A 338 -29.12 -2.91 3.90
CA PRO A 338 -29.02 -4.03 4.84
C PRO A 338 -30.31 -4.31 5.61
N LEU A 339 -31.21 -3.34 5.80
CA LEU A 339 -32.45 -3.51 6.56
C LEU A 339 -33.50 -4.32 5.80
N ILE A 340 -33.63 -4.06 4.49
CA ILE A 340 -34.54 -4.79 3.60
C ILE A 340 -33.84 -5.87 2.78
N ASN A 341 -32.52 -6.05 2.96
CA ASN A 341 -31.68 -7.03 2.27
C ASN A 341 -31.87 -7.01 0.74
N SER A 342 -31.75 -5.82 0.15
CA SER A 342 -32.01 -5.62 -1.28
C SER A 342 -30.96 -4.74 -1.96
N TRP A 343 -30.78 -4.96 -3.26
CA TRP A 343 -29.89 -4.17 -4.11
C TRP A 343 -30.71 -3.30 -5.05
N ARG A 344 -30.26 -2.06 -5.25
CA ARG A 344 -30.81 -1.13 -6.23
C ARG A 344 -29.70 -0.50 -7.06
N GLN A 345 -30.02 -0.08 -8.27
CA GLN A 345 -29.05 0.59 -9.13
C GLN A 345 -28.83 2.04 -8.67
N GLY A 346 -27.56 2.44 -8.61
CA GLY A 346 -27.12 3.80 -8.29
C GLY A 346 -26.64 4.57 -9.52
N ALA A 347 -26.09 5.77 -9.28
CA ALA A 347 -25.49 6.59 -10.33
C ALA A 347 -24.23 5.93 -10.93
N THR A 348 -24.11 5.99 -12.25
CA THR A 348 -22.95 5.45 -12.97
C THR A 348 -21.78 6.45 -12.93
N LEU A 349 -20.56 5.94 -12.74
CA LEU A 349 -19.33 6.72 -12.87
C LEU A 349 -19.26 7.37 -14.26
N LYS A 350 -18.71 8.59 -14.34
CA LYS A 350 -18.50 9.27 -15.62
C LYS A 350 -17.47 8.52 -16.48
N THR A 351 -16.44 7.98 -15.85
CA THR A 351 -15.44 7.11 -16.48
C THR A 351 -15.50 5.74 -15.83
N ALA A 352 -15.93 4.74 -16.61
CA ALA A 352 -15.87 3.34 -16.19
C ALA A 352 -14.43 2.95 -15.87
N ARG A 353 -14.22 2.27 -14.73
CA ARG A 353 -12.86 1.94 -14.27
C ARG A 353 -12.83 0.74 -13.33
N ARG A 354 -11.66 0.11 -13.25
CA ARG A 354 -11.32 -0.96 -12.30
C ARG A 354 -10.05 -0.63 -11.52
N ASN A 355 -9.76 -1.39 -10.45
CA ASN A 355 -8.54 -1.25 -9.64
C ASN A 355 -8.35 0.19 -9.13
N MET A 356 -9.45 0.86 -8.80
CA MET A 356 -9.45 2.22 -8.28
C MET A 356 -9.21 2.21 -6.77
N ALA A 357 -8.77 3.36 -6.26
CA ALA A 357 -8.70 3.62 -4.83
C ALA A 357 -10.00 4.34 -4.43
N GLY A 358 -10.78 3.80 -3.50
CA GLY A 358 -12.07 4.37 -3.12
C GLY A 358 -12.38 4.20 -1.65
N THR A 359 -12.98 5.23 -1.06
CA THR A 359 -13.42 5.26 0.35
C THR A 359 -14.41 6.43 0.55
N ASN A 360 -14.79 6.69 1.80
CA ASN A 360 -15.65 7.80 2.19
C ASN A 360 -14.86 9.03 2.60
N PHE A 361 -15.36 10.22 2.24
CA PHE A 361 -15.05 11.47 2.93
C PHE A 361 -15.73 11.51 4.30
N TYR A 362 -15.18 12.31 5.22
CA TYR A 362 -15.80 12.53 6.54
C TYR A 362 -17.22 13.11 6.45
N ASP A 363 -17.52 13.87 5.40
CA ASP A 363 -18.85 14.45 5.16
C ASP A 363 -19.84 13.50 4.44
N GLY A 364 -19.45 12.24 4.24
CA GLY A 364 -20.29 11.21 3.63
C GLY A 364 -20.25 11.17 2.09
N ARG A 365 -19.48 12.05 1.43
CA ARG A 365 -19.20 11.90 -0.01
C ARG A 365 -18.31 10.67 -0.26
N ILE A 366 -18.32 10.16 -1.47
CA ILE A 366 -17.54 8.95 -1.83
C ILE A 366 -16.50 9.31 -2.87
N ILE A 367 -15.29 8.80 -2.75
CA ILE A 367 -14.22 9.05 -3.71
C ILE A 367 -13.93 7.82 -4.58
N ALA A 368 -13.67 8.09 -5.84
CA ALA A 368 -13.20 7.16 -6.86
C ALA A 368 -11.93 7.73 -7.50
N ALA A 369 -10.75 7.34 -6.99
CA ALA A 369 -9.47 7.89 -7.41
C ALA A 369 -8.67 6.90 -8.25
N GLY A 370 -8.13 7.37 -9.38
CA GLY A 370 -7.25 6.60 -10.25
C GLY A 370 -7.94 5.40 -10.90
N GLY A 371 -7.25 4.26 -10.95
CA GLY A 371 -7.70 3.03 -11.60
C GLY A 371 -7.32 2.94 -13.08
N PHE A 372 -7.95 2.01 -13.79
CA PHE A 372 -7.73 1.74 -15.21
C PHE A 372 -9.05 1.80 -15.97
N ASP A 373 -9.13 2.56 -17.08
CA ASP A 373 -10.35 2.77 -17.89
C ASP A 373 -10.56 1.73 -19.01
N GLY A 374 -9.73 0.69 -19.06
CA GLY A 374 -9.72 -0.28 -20.16
C GLY A 374 -8.64 -0.01 -21.20
N SER A 375 -8.06 1.20 -21.20
CA SER A 375 -7.00 1.63 -22.12
C SER A 375 -5.76 2.19 -21.41
N LYS A 376 -5.93 2.99 -20.36
CA LYS A 376 -4.85 3.67 -19.64
C LYS A 376 -5.09 3.73 -18.14
N ILE A 377 -3.98 3.90 -17.40
CA ILE A 377 -4.00 4.18 -15.97
C ILE A 377 -4.37 5.66 -15.77
N LEU A 378 -5.25 5.92 -14.81
CA LEU A 378 -5.91 7.21 -14.62
C LEU A 378 -5.29 7.99 -13.45
N LYS A 379 -5.24 9.31 -13.63
CA LYS A 379 -5.07 10.28 -12.52
C LYS A 379 -6.37 10.98 -12.14
N SER A 380 -7.42 10.81 -12.94
CA SER A 380 -8.72 11.44 -12.70
C SER A 380 -9.32 10.93 -11.40
N VAL A 381 -9.99 11.82 -10.67
CA VAL A 381 -10.76 11.49 -9.48
C VAL A 381 -12.21 11.86 -9.72
N GLU A 382 -13.13 11.00 -9.32
CA GLU A 382 -14.56 11.30 -9.27
C GLU A 382 -15.04 11.28 -7.81
N ILE A 383 -15.96 12.18 -7.48
CA ILE A 383 -16.55 12.28 -6.14
C ILE A 383 -18.05 12.12 -6.31
N TYR A 384 -18.66 11.19 -5.58
CA TYR A 384 -20.11 11.06 -5.53
C TYR A 384 -20.65 11.95 -4.42
N ASP A 385 -21.59 12.83 -4.80
CA ASP A 385 -22.37 13.63 -3.87
C ASP A 385 -23.74 12.96 -3.66
N TYR A 386 -24.01 12.46 -2.46
CA TYR A 386 -25.26 11.78 -2.14
C TYR A 386 -26.48 12.70 -2.17
N ARG A 387 -26.30 14.02 -1.99
CA ARG A 387 -27.37 15.01 -2.07
C ARG A 387 -27.76 15.27 -3.52
N MET A 388 -26.76 15.32 -4.40
CA MET A 388 -26.99 15.48 -5.84
C MET A 388 -27.30 14.17 -6.56
N ARG A 389 -27.01 13.03 -5.92
CA ARG A 389 -27.17 11.67 -6.44
C ARG A 389 -26.44 11.44 -7.77
N HIS A 390 -25.27 12.05 -7.94
CA HIS A 390 -24.43 11.84 -9.11
C HIS A 390 -22.94 12.01 -8.82
N TRP A 391 -22.12 11.47 -9.70
CA TRP A 391 -20.67 11.66 -9.69
C TRP A 391 -20.29 13.02 -10.26
N VAL A 392 -19.34 13.70 -9.63
CA VAL A 392 -18.71 14.94 -10.11
C VAL A 392 -17.21 14.73 -10.30
N GLN A 393 -16.63 15.52 -11.19
CA GLN A 393 -15.19 15.48 -11.39
C GLN A 393 -14.50 16.14 -10.19
N GLY A 394 -13.64 15.40 -9.51
CA GLY A 394 -12.79 15.90 -8.43
C GLY A 394 -11.41 16.35 -8.94
N PRO A 395 -10.59 16.91 -8.06
CA PRO A 395 -9.21 17.25 -8.36
C PRO A 395 -8.40 15.99 -8.66
N SER A 396 -7.64 16.03 -9.76
CA SER A 396 -6.83 14.89 -10.20
C SER A 396 -5.63 14.64 -9.28
N LEU A 397 -5.22 13.38 -9.19
CA LEU A 397 -3.95 12.98 -8.57
C LEU A 397 -2.77 13.59 -9.34
N ASN A 398 -1.64 13.74 -8.65
CA ASN A 398 -0.38 14.15 -9.25
C ASN A 398 0.19 13.01 -10.11
N ILE A 399 0.08 11.76 -9.62
CA ILE A 399 0.58 10.56 -10.30
C ILE A 399 -0.61 9.67 -10.67
N ALA A 400 -0.68 9.27 -11.94
CA ALA A 400 -1.68 8.29 -12.38
C ALA A 400 -1.39 6.94 -11.70
N ARG A 401 -2.39 6.31 -11.08
CA ARG A 401 -2.17 5.06 -10.35
C ARG A 401 -3.38 4.12 -10.40
N SER A 402 -3.13 2.83 -10.49
CA SER A 402 -4.10 1.75 -10.29
C SER A 402 -3.63 0.79 -9.20
N SER A 403 -4.56 0.03 -8.61
CA SER A 403 -4.30 -0.88 -7.49
C SER A 403 -3.60 -0.20 -6.31
N ALA A 404 -3.95 1.06 -6.05
CA ALA A 404 -3.47 1.83 -4.91
C ALA A 404 -4.41 1.67 -3.72
N SER A 405 -3.89 1.80 -2.51
CA SER A 405 -4.69 1.77 -1.28
C SER A 405 -5.14 3.18 -0.91
N CYS A 406 -6.36 3.32 -0.39
CA CYS A 406 -6.93 4.61 0.01
C CYS A 406 -7.48 4.54 1.43
N VAL A 407 -7.04 5.44 2.30
CA VAL A 407 -7.38 5.43 3.73
C VAL A 407 -7.79 6.82 4.19
N MET A 408 -8.89 6.88 4.96
CA MET A 408 -9.31 8.06 5.69
C MET A 408 -8.74 8.03 7.10
N LEU A 409 -8.01 9.07 7.48
CA LEU A 409 -7.48 9.25 8.83
C LEU A 409 -8.51 9.88 9.77
N ASP A 410 -8.28 9.73 11.08
CA ASP A 410 -9.17 10.25 12.14
C ASP A 410 -9.30 11.79 12.09
N ASP A 411 -8.30 12.47 11.53
CA ASP A 411 -8.28 13.91 11.31
C ASP A 411 -8.86 14.37 9.98
N HIS A 412 -9.59 13.48 9.30
CA HIS A 412 -10.30 13.74 8.05
C HIS A 412 -9.39 13.99 6.85
N ARG A 413 -8.10 13.68 6.96
CA ARG A 413 -7.21 13.65 5.79
C ARG A 413 -7.37 12.34 5.05
N LEU A 414 -7.51 12.46 3.73
CA LEU A 414 -7.57 11.33 2.83
C LEU A 414 -6.19 11.08 2.25
N VAL A 415 -5.74 9.82 2.30
CA VAL A 415 -4.39 9.42 1.88
C VAL A 415 -4.48 8.30 0.86
N ILE A 416 -3.68 8.40 -0.20
CA ILE A 416 -3.52 7.35 -1.20
C ILE A 416 -2.06 6.91 -1.24
N LEU A 417 -1.83 5.61 -1.13
CA LEU A 417 -0.50 5.02 -1.00
C LEU A 417 -0.25 3.99 -2.10
N GLY A 418 0.97 4.00 -2.62
CA GLY A 418 1.46 3.00 -3.57
C GLY A 418 0.63 2.90 -4.86
N GLY A 419 0.51 1.69 -5.39
CA GLY A 419 -0.16 1.40 -6.66
C GLY A 419 0.82 1.27 -7.81
N THR A 420 0.31 1.35 -9.04
CA THR A 420 1.14 1.27 -10.25
C THR A 420 0.73 2.26 -11.32
N ASN A 421 1.71 2.80 -12.04
CA ASN A 421 1.53 3.62 -13.24
C ASN A 421 2.12 2.96 -14.51
N GLY A 422 2.40 1.65 -14.44
CA GLY A 422 3.31 0.92 -15.33
C GLY A 422 4.49 0.37 -14.55
N GLU A 423 5.00 1.17 -13.61
CA GLU A 423 5.93 0.76 -12.56
C GLU A 423 5.20 0.78 -11.21
N ARG A 424 5.66 -0.01 -10.24
CA ARG A 424 5.09 0.00 -8.88
C ARG A 424 5.58 1.25 -8.14
N LEU A 425 4.76 1.77 -7.23
CA LEU A 425 5.01 3.05 -6.57
C LEU A 425 5.18 2.88 -5.06
N GLN A 426 6.06 3.70 -4.47
CA GLN A 426 6.14 3.93 -3.02
C GLN A 426 5.61 5.31 -2.61
N SER A 427 5.19 6.11 -3.59
CA SER A 427 4.72 7.49 -3.38
C SER A 427 3.39 7.56 -2.62
N ILE A 428 3.27 8.58 -1.77
CA ILE A 428 2.10 8.86 -0.95
C ILE A 428 1.52 10.22 -1.36
N GLU A 429 0.21 10.28 -1.63
CA GLU A 429 -0.51 11.52 -1.90
C GLU A 429 -1.55 11.78 -0.82
N ILE A 430 -1.61 13.01 -0.33
CA ILE A 430 -2.58 13.45 0.69
C ILE A 430 -3.50 14.49 0.07
N PHE A 431 -4.78 14.37 0.37
CA PHE A 431 -5.77 15.34 -0.05
C PHE A 431 -5.87 16.51 0.92
N ASP A 432 -5.55 17.72 0.44
CA ASP A 432 -5.85 18.96 1.16
C ASP A 432 -7.29 19.40 0.83
N VAL A 433 -8.17 19.24 1.81
CA VAL A 433 -9.59 19.60 1.72
C VAL A 433 -9.79 21.11 1.53
N ARG A 434 -8.96 21.96 2.13
CA ARG A 434 -9.10 23.42 2.04
C ARG A 434 -8.69 23.94 0.67
N ARG A 435 -7.63 23.36 0.09
CA ARG A 435 -7.15 23.69 -1.26
C ARG A 435 -7.87 22.93 -2.36
N ASN A 436 -8.65 21.91 -2.00
CA ASN A 436 -9.27 20.96 -2.92
C ASN A 436 -8.24 20.40 -3.92
N LYS A 437 -7.09 19.94 -3.40
CA LYS A 437 -5.95 19.49 -4.20
C LYS A 437 -5.24 18.31 -3.54
N TRP A 438 -4.67 17.43 -4.35
CA TRP A 438 -3.71 16.43 -3.90
C TRP A 438 -2.31 17.01 -3.81
N ASP A 439 -1.66 16.79 -2.69
CA ASP A 439 -0.25 17.11 -2.47
C ASP A 439 0.56 15.83 -2.33
N LEU A 440 1.69 15.77 -3.06
CA LEU A 440 2.63 14.66 -3.01
C LEU A 440 3.52 14.81 -1.79
N LEU A 441 3.57 13.79 -0.94
CA LEU A 441 4.35 13.82 0.29
C LEU A 441 5.82 13.46 -0.02
N SER A 442 6.65 14.45 -0.34
CA SER A 442 8.06 14.22 -0.70
C SER A 442 8.97 13.83 0.47
N SER A 443 8.50 14.02 1.71
CA SER A 443 9.26 13.72 2.93
C SER A 443 9.07 12.29 3.44
N LEU A 444 8.14 11.54 2.85
CA LEU A 444 7.81 10.18 3.28
C LEU A 444 7.41 9.33 2.09
N GLU A 445 8.07 8.20 1.97
CA GLU A 445 7.75 7.17 1.00
C GLU A 445 7.50 5.85 1.74
N LEU A 446 6.77 4.94 1.11
CA LEU A 446 6.65 3.58 1.63
C LEU A 446 8.04 2.94 1.67
N ILE A 447 8.29 2.09 2.66
CA ILE A 447 9.56 1.35 2.75
C ILE A 447 9.65 0.35 1.60
N ASP A 448 8.55 -0.36 1.33
CA ASP A 448 8.46 -1.26 0.17
C ASP A 448 7.61 -0.66 -0.94
N VAL A 449 8.12 -0.75 -2.16
CA VAL A 449 7.40 -0.40 -3.38
C VAL A 449 6.30 -1.45 -3.64
N ARG A 450 5.03 -1.04 -3.63
CA ARG A 450 3.91 -2.00 -3.64
C ARG A 450 2.69 -1.55 -4.42
N SER A 451 1.92 -2.53 -4.91
CA SER A 451 0.55 -2.33 -5.41
C SER A 451 -0.32 -3.54 -5.07
N GLY A 452 -1.66 -3.40 -5.14
CA GLY A 452 -2.56 -4.49 -4.74
C GLY A 452 -2.45 -4.82 -3.25
N SER A 453 -1.95 -3.87 -2.46
CA SER A 453 -1.80 -3.93 -1.02
C SER A 453 -3.11 -3.63 -0.31
N ILE A 454 -3.22 -4.10 0.93
CA ILE A 454 -4.32 -3.77 1.82
C ILE A 454 -3.88 -2.67 2.78
N ALA A 455 -4.71 -1.66 3.01
CA ALA A 455 -4.42 -0.63 4.01
C ALA A 455 -5.69 -0.20 4.77
N CYS A 456 -5.54 0.07 6.07
CA CYS A 456 -6.60 0.64 6.90
C CYS A 456 -6.03 1.63 7.92
N ASN A 457 -6.92 2.43 8.50
CA ASN A 457 -6.61 3.28 9.64
C ASN A 457 -6.53 2.41 10.91
N ILE A 458 -5.48 2.63 11.69
CA ILE A 458 -5.19 1.96 12.95
C ILE A 458 -4.75 3.02 13.95
N HIS A 459 -5.67 3.41 14.82
CA HIS A 459 -5.43 4.37 15.90
C HIS A 459 -4.76 5.67 15.40
N GLY A 460 -5.26 6.20 14.27
CA GLY A 460 -4.77 7.45 13.66
C GLY A 460 -3.54 7.31 12.77
N LYS A 461 -3.02 6.08 12.58
CA LYS A 461 -1.93 5.74 11.66
C LYS A 461 -2.43 4.83 10.55
N ILE A 462 -1.64 4.65 9.49
CA ILE A 462 -2.00 3.78 8.37
C ILE A 462 -1.20 2.48 8.47
N GLY A 463 -1.87 1.36 8.70
CA GLY A 463 -1.27 0.04 8.51
C GLY A 463 -1.45 -0.38 7.05
N ILE A 464 -0.36 -0.76 6.38
CA ILE A 464 -0.37 -1.29 5.02
C ILE A 464 0.36 -2.63 4.96
N TRP A 465 -0.23 -3.62 4.32
CA TRP A 465 0.33 -4.97 4.23
C TRP A 465 0.29 -5.53 2.81
N GLY A 466 1.26 -6.41 2.56
CA GLY A 466 1.37 -7.21 1.36
C GLY A 466 1.35 -6.38 0.08
N GLY A 467 0.71 -6.93 -0.94
CA GLY A 467 0.76 -6.46 -2.31
C GLY A 467 1.85 -7.18 -3.11
N ILE A 468 2.13 -6.64 -4.28
CA ILE A 468 3.15 -7.15 -5.20
C ILE A 468 4.24 -6.09 -5.43
N ASP A 469 5.50 -6.54 -5.38
CA ASP A 469 6.69 -5.72 -5.55
C ASP A 469 7.03 -5.49 -7.05
N PRO A 470 8.08 -4.69 -7.39
CA PRO A 470 8.53 -4.51 -8.77
C PRO A 470 9.09 -5.78 -9.43
N PHE A 471 9.52 -6.75 -8.65
CA PHE A 471 10.07 -8.03 -9.09
C PHE A 471 9.00 -9.12 -9.26
N HIS A 472 7.72 -8.76 -9.09
CA HIS A 472 6.55 -9.64 -9.17
C HIS A 472 6.46 -10.67 -8.03
N ASN A 473 7.11 -10.41 -6.89
CA ASN A 473 6.93 -11.20 -5.69
C ASN A 473 5.74 -10.67 -4.89
N ILE A 474 4.88 -11.58 -4.47
CA ILE A 474 3.82 -11.29 -3.51
C ILE A 474 4.47 -11.12 -2.14
N MET A 475 4.15 -10.04 -1.46
CA MET A 475 4.72 -9.67 -0.16
C MET A 475 3.80 -10.07 0.98
N ASP A 476 4.41 -10.38 2.13
CA ASP A 476 3.77 -10.49 3.44
C ASP A 476 4.08 -9.29 4.34
N SER A 477 5.00 -8.41 3.92
CA SER A 477 5.51 -7.31 4.72
C SER A 477 4.41 -6.33 5.15
N GLY A 478 4.44 -5.96 6.43
CA GLY A 478 3.57 -4.97 7.03
C GLY A 478 4.34 -3.69 7.36
N GLU A 479 3.73 -2.55 7.12
CA GLU A 479 4.30 -1.24 7.34
C GLU A 479 3.29 -0.33 8.05
N LEU A 480 3.72 0.38 9.08
CA LEU A 480 2.94 1.37 9.80
C LEU A 480 3.42 2.77 9.44
N VAL A 481 2.60 3.46 8.65
CA VAL A 481 2.86 4.79 8.14
C VAL A 481 2.21 5.82 9.08
N ASN A 482 3.03 6.62 9.72
CA ASN A 482 2.60 7.73 10.55
C ASN A 482 2.72 9.05 9.77
N ILE A 483 1.60 9.72 9.57
CA ILE A 483 1.56 11.01 8.89
C ILE A 483 1.25 12.08 9.93
N GLY A 484 2.28 12.56 10.63
CA GLY A 484 2.14 13.65 11.61
C GLY A 484 1.69 14.98 10.99
N TYR A 485 1.30 15.93 11.85
CA TYR A 485 1.05 17.33 11.45
C TYR A 485 2.35 18.14 11.31
N SER A 486 3.41 17.76 12.01
CA SER A 486 4.64 18.53 12.22
C SER A 486 5.86 17.97 11.48
N LYS A 487 5.79 17.64 10.19
CA LYS A 487 6.90 17.01 9.42
C LYS A 487 7.48 15.70 10.00
N ASP A 488 7.03 15.25 11.18
CA ASP A 488 7.38 14.00 11.85
C ASP A 488 6.64 12.85 11.19
N HIS A 489 6.97 12.64 9.93
CA HIS A 489 6.53 11.53 9.14
C HIS A 489 7.47 10.36 9.41
N SER A 490 6.92 9.20 9.73
CA SER A 490 7.73 8.01 9.95
C SER A 490 7.04 6.82 9.32
N SER A 491 7.84 5.92 8.77
CA SER A 491 7.37 4.60 8.39
C SER A 491 8.21 3.53 9.08
N THR A 492 7.54 2.52 9.64
CA THR A 492 8.18 1.44 10.39
C THR A 492 7.57 0.11 10.03
N TYR A 493 8.39 -0.93 9.90
CA TYR A 493 7.87 -2.30 9.76
C TYR A 493 7.09 -2.72 11.00
N ILE A 494 6.00 -3.44 10.77
CA ILE A 494 5.15 -4.10 11.77
C ILE A 494 5.07 -5.59 11.44
N LYS A 495 4.37 -6.37 12.28
CA LYS A 495 4.25 -7.82 12.09
C LYS A 495 3.80 -8.13 10.66
N PRO A 496 4.62 -8.89 9.88
CA PRO A 496 4.22 -9.34 8.57
C PRO A 496 3.04 -10.30 8.70
N PHE A 497 2.28 -10.40 7.62
CA PHE A 497 1.22 -11.39 7.51
C PHE A 497 1.83 -12.80 7.55
N GLU A 498 1.05 -13.79 7.99
CA GLU A 498 1.55 -15.18 8.03
C GLU A 498 1.80 -15.77 6.63
N VAL A 499 1.10 -15.23 5.63
CA VAL A 499 1.12 -15.68 4.25
C VAL A 499 1.24 -14.47 3.33
N PRO A 500 2.10 -14.50 2.29
CA PRO A 500 2.14 -13.44 1.29
C PRO A 500 0.79 -13.26 0.61
N LEU A 501 0.31 -12.02 0.53
CA LEU A 501 -1.03 -11.69 0.05
C LEU A 501 -1.01 -10.51 -0.93
N MET A 502 -1.81 -10.60 -1.98
CA MET A 502 -2.16 -9.46 -2.82
C MET A 502 -3.66 -9.49 -3.14
N ASP A 503 -4.21 -8.35 -3.52
CA ASP A 503 -5.62 -8.18 -3.91
C ASP A 503 -6.63 -8.67 -2.85
N ALA A 504 -6.18 -8.80 -1.59
CA ALA A 504 -7.04 -8.99 -0.43
C ALA A 504 -7.78 -7.68 -0.10
N GLN A 505 -8.59 -7.70 0.96
CA GLN A 505 -9.21 -6.49 1.49
C GLN A 505 -9.08 -6.44 3.01
N ILE A 506 -9.03 -5.22 3.56
CA ILE A 506 -8.95 -4.98 5.00
C ILE A 506 -9.90 -3.86 5.40
N VAL A 507 -10.49 -3.98 6.60
CA VAL A 507 -11.33 -2.93 7.18
C VAL A 507 -10.98 -2.73 8.66
N GLU A 508 -11.19 -1.52 9.15
CA GLU A 508 -11.19 -1.26 10.59
C GLU A 508 -12.29 -2.08 11.25
N PHE A 509 -11.93 -2.82 12.28
CA PHE A 509 -12.83 -3.77 12.95
C PHE A 509 -12.65 -3.65 14.45
N LYS A 510 -13.69 -3.17 15.13
CA LYS A 510 -13.71 -2.98 16.59
C LYS A 510 -14.56 -4.06 17.23
N PHE A 511 -13.93 -5.18 17.55
CA PHE A 511 -14.56 -6.28 18.27
C PHE A 511 -13.52 -6.92 19.18
N LYS A 512 -13.81 -7.00 20.48
CA LYS A 512 -12.87 -7.46 21.51
C LYS A 512 -11.55 -6.66 21.43
N GLN A 513 -10.40 -7.34 21.44
CA GLN A 513 -9.07 -6.75 21.29
C GLN A 513 -8.64 -6.44 19.85
N TYR A 514 -9.47 -6.74 18.85
CA TYR A 514 -9.09 -6.60 17.44
C TYR A 514 -9.31 -5.17 16.95
N SER A 515 -8.41 -4.73 16.06
CA SER A 515 -8.41 -3.39 15.47
C SER A 515 -8.68 -3.42 13.95
N ALA A 516 -8.35 -4.51 13.27
CA ALA A 516 -8.61 -4.67 11.84
C ALA A 516 -8.94 -6.12 11.47
N LEU A 517 -9.64 -6.29 10.35
CA LEU A 517 -10.01 -7.58 9.76
C LEU A 517 -9.59 -7.60 8.30
N ALA A 518 -8.69 -8.52 7.95
CA ALA A 518 -8.27 -8.81 6.58
C ALA A 518 -8.96 -10.07 6.06
N THR A 519 -9.39 -10.07 4.80
CA THR A 519 -10.11 -11.20 4.20
C THR A 519 -9.62 -11.52 2.80
N GLY A 520 -9.51 -12.83 2.51
CA GLY A 520 -9.23 -13.36 1.17
C GLY A 520 -7.89 -12.91 0.59
N GLY A 521 -7.90 -12.65 -0.71
CA GLY A 521 -6.73 -12.33 -1.52
C GLY A 521 -6.21 -13.53 -2.30
N GLN A 522 -5.08 -13.31 -2.96
CA GLN A 522 -4.34 -14.33 -3.69
C GLN A 522 -2.95 -14.50 -3.08
N SER A 523 -2.56 -15.76 -2.90
CA SER A 523 -1.20 -16.15 -2.54
C SER A 523 -0.69 -17.17 -3.55
N CYS A 524 0.46 -16.86 -4.17
CA CYS A 524 1.06 -17.56 -5.30
C CYS A 524 0.03 -17.89 -6.40
N ASP A 525 -0.57 -19.08 -6.36
CA ASP A 525 -1.50 -19.61 -7.37
C ASP A 525 -2.92 -19.88 -6.85
N SER A 526 -3.20 -19.56 -5.57
CA SER A 526 -4.48 -19.88 -4.94
C SER A 526 -5.20 -18.65 -4.41
N THR A 527 -6.52 -18.59 -4.64
CA THR A 527 -7.40 -17.64 -3.98
C THR A 527 -7.75 -18.13 -2.58
N LEU A 528 -7.67 -17.24 -1.60
CA LEU A 528 -7.82 -17.58 -0.19
C LEU A 528 -9.28 -17.43 0.28
N THR A 529 -9.68 -18.33 1.19
CA THR A 529 -10.93 -18.22 1.98
C THR A 529 -10.68 -17.64 3.38
N ALA A 530 -9.42 -17.58 3.81
CA ALA A 530 -9.07 -17.23 5.17
C ALA A 530 -9.40 -15.77 5.49
N SER A 531 -9.79 -15.55 6.75
CA SER A 531 -9.93 -14.23 7.36
C SER A 531 -8.95 -14.14 8.53
N TYR A 532 -8.40 -12.96 8.77
CA TYR A 532 -7.41 -12.73 9.81
C TYR A 532 -7.76 -11.47 10.58
N PHE A 533 -7.72 -11.57 11.91
CA PHE A 533 -7.88 -10.43 12.81
C PHE A 533 -6.53 -9.90 13.24
N TYR A 534 -6.38 -8.58 13.27
CA TYR A 534 -5.17 -7.92 13.72
C TYR A 534 -5.39 -7.24 15.07
N ASN A 535 -4.51 -7.50 16.03
CA ASN A 535 -4.44 -6.77 17.29
C ASN A 535 -3.29 -5.76 17.24
N ALA A 536 -3.62 -4.47 17.12
CA ALA A 536 -2.63 -3.40 17.02
C ALA A 536 -1.86 -3.13 18.32
N GLN A 537 -2.39 -3.52 19.49
CA GLN A 537 -1.68 -3.34 20.77
C GLN A 537 -0.56 -4.37 20.96
N GLN A 538 -0.79 -5.59 20.46
CA GLN A 538 0.16 -6.69 20.57
C GLN A 538 1.00 -6.91 19.30
N ASP A 539 0.60 -6.30 18.18
CA ASP A 539 1.20 -6.50 16.85
C ASP A 539 1.16 -7.99 16.43
N ILE A 540 -0.04 -8.59 16.51
CA ILE A 540 -0.26 -10.01 16.24
C ILE A 540 -1.47 -10.20 15.32
N TRP A 541 -1.30 -11.12 14.36
CA TRP A 541 -2.38 -11.68 13.55
C TRP A 541 -2.92 -12.95 14.19
N THR A 542 -4.24 -13.09 14.18
CA THR A 542 -4.92 -14.33 14.59
C THR A 542 -5.88 -14.77 13.49
N GLN A 543 -5.84 -16.05 13.13
CA GLN A 543 -6.76 -16.59 12.13
C GLN A 543 -8.20 -16.57 12.65
N GLY A 544 -9.09 -16.01 11.83
CA GLY A 544 -10.53 -15.98 12.03
C GLY A 544 -11.26 -17.06 11.22
N PRO A 545 -12.60 -17.00 11.16
CA PRO A 545 -13.38 -17.95 10.38
C PRO A 545 -13.15 -17.79 8.88
N ASN A 546 -13.13 -18.91 8.16
CA ASN A 546 -13.02 -18.89 6.71
C ASN A 546 -14.34 -18.42 6.07
N MET A 547 -14.23 -17.60 5.02
CA MET A 547 -15.34 -17.23 4.15
C MET A 547 -15.91 -18.47 3.46
N ASN A 548 -17.18 -18.41 3.08
CA ASN A 548 -17.87 -19.49 2.36
C ASN A 548 -17.38 -19.66 0.93
N SER A 549 -16.77 -18.62 0.36
CA SER A 549 -16.19 -18.64 -0.99
C SER A 549 -14.80 -18.02 -0.96
N ALA A 550 -13.87 -18.60 -1.72
CA ALA A 550 -12.56 -17.99 -1.93
C ALA A 550 -12.74 -16.71 -2.73
N ARG A 551 -12.03 -15.64 -2.35
CA ARG A 551 -12.21 -14.31 -2.96
C ARG A 551 -10.90 -13.58 -3.08
N SER A 552 -10.59 -13.10 -4.28
CA SER A 552 -9.54 -12.12 -4.56
C SER A 552 -10.13 -10.95 -5.35
N GLY A 553 -9.64 -9.73 -5.10
CA GLY A 553 -10.17 -8.51 -5.71
C GLY A 553 -11.63 -8.23 -5.36
N HIS A 554 -12.14 -8.76 -4.24
CA HIS A 554 -13.46 -8.41 -3.70
C HIS A 554 -13.43 -7.02 -3.07
N SER A 555 -14.58 -6.57 -2.59
CA SER A 555 -14.70 -5.37 -1.77
C SER A 555 -15.17 -5.75 -0.36
N ILE A 556 -14.65 -5.06 0.65
CA ILE A 556 -15.08 -5.20 2.05
C ILE A 556 -15.68 -3.88 2.54
N ILE A 557 -16.67 -3.94 3.42
CA ILE A 557 -17.18 -2.74 4.11
C ILE A 557 -17.62 -3.09 5.53
N SER A 558 -17.45 -2.15 6.45
CA SER A 558 -17.94 -2.22 7.82
C SER A 558 -19.06 -1.19 7.97
N LEU A 559 -20.26 -1.63 8.38
CA LEU A 559 -21.45 -0.82 8.55
C LEU A 559 -21.84 -0.73 10.02
N ASN A 560 -22.07 0.49 10.48
CA ASN A 560 -22.62 0.77 11.81
C ASN A 560 -24.10 1.07 11.64
N ILE A 561 -24.94 0.06 11.84
CA ILE A 561 -26.40 0.14 11.68
C ILE A 561 -27.05 0.24 13.06
#